data_AF-A0A0F9TXM0-F1
#
_entry.id   AF-A0A0F9TXM0-F1
#
_cell.length_a   1.000
_cell.length_b   1.000
_cell.length_c   1.000
_cell.angle_alpha   90.00
_cell.angle_beta   90.00
_cell.angle_gamma   90.00
#
_symmetry.space_group_name_H-M   'P 1'
#
loop_
_entity.id
_entity.type
_entity.pdbx_description
1 polymer ?
#
loop_
_entity_poly.entity_id
_entity_poly.type
_entity_poly.pdbx_seq_one_letter_code
_entity_poly.pdbx_strand_id
1 'polypeptide(L)'
;MNSISPRKDLAGRIIFVVIFISIGYSILRYNVIGNVPWRDVPFFILNKGISLAALILLIFNFSLGPLKQLGISLPNQLLDARKSLGVVGFVLTFTHLIMSVAILNPSYYPSFFYDEGLLNARGGLSLLAGVLSFVFLLIYYISFKPDLKKQYKIIRIITSREVILCVLFFIGAHLFFFSYPGWITVYKWQGGLPPISLISFIILITGLVINLIGRR
;
A
#
# COMPACT_ATOMS: atom_id res chain seq x y z
N MET A 1 -2.33 5.97 35.65
CA MET A 1 -2.68 6.35 34.26
C MET A 1 -1.40 6.76 33.55
N ASN A 2 -0.86 5.91 32.68
CA ASN A 2 0.36 6.25 31.93
C ASN A 2 0.04 7.32 30.90
N SER A 3 0.53 8.54 31.10
CA SER A 3 0.44 9.59 30.08
C SER A 3 1.18 9.10 28.83
N ILE A 4 0.40 8.82 27.79
CA ILE A 4 0.94 8.48 26.47
C ILE A 4 1.73 9.70 26.03
N SER A 5 3.04 9.54 25.78
CA SER A 5 3.87 10.67 25.40
C SER A 5 3.30 11.37 24.15
N PRO A 6 3.36 12.70 24.05
CA PRO A 6 2.77 13.46 22.94
C PRO A 6 3.21 12.98 21.54
N ARG A 7 4.38 12.32 21.47
CA ARG A 7 4.95 11.73 20.23
C ARG A 7 4.19 10.49 19.74
N LYS A 8 3.65 9.66 20.64
CA LYS A 8 2.85 8.48 20.27
C LYS A 8 1.45 8.85 19.77
N ASP A 9 0.95 10.02 20.17
CA ASP A 9 -0.38 10.51 19.83
C ASP A 9 -0.51 10.85 18.33
N LEU A 10 0.45 11.58 17.74
CA LEU A 10 0.35 11.97 16.32
C LEU A 10 0.35 10.76 15.37
N ALA A 11 1.22 9.78 15.59
CA ALA A 11 1.29 8.58 14.74
C ALA A 11 -0.04 7.81 14.77
N GLY A 12 -0.61 7.62 15.97
CA GLY A 12 -1.91 6.96 16.14
C GLY A 12 -3.04 7.69 15.42
N ARG A 13 -3.09 9.02 15.52
CA ARG A 13 -4.06 9.86 14.82
C ARG A 13 -3.95 9.71 13.30
N ILE A 14 -2.74 9.80 12.73
CA ILE A 14 -2.51 9.63 11.28
C ILE A 14 -2.98 8.24 10.84
N ILE A 15 -2.58 7.19 11.55
CA ILE A 15 -2.96 5.81 11.24
C ILE A 15 -4.48 5.66 11.24
N PHE A 16 -5.15 6.12 12.30
CA PHE A 16 -6.60 6.03 12.44
C PHE A 16 -7.32 6.75 11.29
N VAL A 17 -6.93 8.00 11.00
CA VAL A 17 -7.53 8.80 9.93
C VAL A 17 -7.34 8.14 8.57
N VAL A 18 -6.13 7.65 8.27
CA VAL A 18 -5.83 6.98 6.99
C VAL A 18 -6.67 5.71 6.82
N ILE A 19 -6.77 4.88 7.86
CA ILE A 19 -7.59 3.65 7.82
C ILE A 19 -9.07 4.01 7.62
N PHE A 20 -9.58 4.94 8.42
CA PHE A 20 -10.99 5.34 8.38
C PHE A 20 -11.39 5.91 7.02
N ILE A 21 -10.59 6.83 6.48
CA ILE A 21 -10.85 7.43 5.15
C ILE A 21 -10.76 6.37 4.05
N SER A 22 -9.75 5.49 4.09
CA SER A 22 -9.57 4.47 3.04
C SER A 22 -10.69 3.44 3.00
N ILE A 23 -11.13 2.97 4.18
CA ILE A 23 -12.28 2.05 4.29
C ILE A 23 -13.58 2.77 3.94
N GLY A 24 -13.78 3.98 4.47
CA GLY A 24 -14.96 4.79 4.18
C GLY A 24 -15.11 5.08 2.69
N TYR A 25 -14.02 5.41 2.00
CA TYR A 25 -14.00 5.57 0.55
C TYR A 25 -14.38 4.28 -0.18
N SER A 26 -13.84 3.14 0.25
CA SER A 26 -14.17 1.84 -0.33
C SER A 26 -15.68 1.54 -0.20
N ILE A 27 -16.24 1.68 1.00
CA ILE A 27 -17.67 1.42 1.26
C ILE A 27 -18.55 2.39 0.45
N LEU A 28 -18.23 3.69 0.48
CA LEU A 28 -18.96 4.70 -0.28
C LEU A 28 -18.99 4.36 -1.78
N ARG A 29 -17.83 4.07 -2.36
CA ARG A 29 -17.71 3.81 -3.80
C ARG A 29 -18.37 2.51 -4.22
N TYR A 30 -18.16 1.42 -3.47
CA TYR A 30 -18.55 0.08 -3.92
C TYR A 30 -19.95 -0.35 -3.45
N ASN A 31 -20.40 0.09 -2.27
CA ASN A 31 -21.68 -0.36 -1.67
C ASN A 31 -22.77 0.72 -1.69
N VAL A 32 -22.41 1.98 -1.44
CA VAL A 32 -23.39 3.08 -1.39
C VAL A 32 -23.71 3.58 -2.80
N ILE A 33 -22.66 3.84 -3.59
CA ILE A 33 -22.78 4.33 -4.97
C ILE A 33 -22.74 3.18 -5.97
N GLY A 34 -21.93 2.16 -5.69
CA GLY A 34 -21.85 0.93 -6.47
C GLY A 34 -22.89 -0.10 -6.05
N ASN A 35 -23.02 -1.15 -6.85
CA ASN A 35 -23.99 -2.23 -6.62
C ASN A 35 -23.35 -3.48 -5.98
N VAL A 36 -22.24 -3.34 -5.26
CA VAL A 36 -21.59 -4.51 -4.64
C VAL A 36 -22.41 -4.95 -3.42
N PRO A 37 -22.84 -6.22 -3.34
CA PRO A 37 -23.59 -6.74 -2.20
C PRO A 37 -22.88 -6.50 -0.86
N TRP A 38 -23.65 -6.14 0.18
CA TRP A 38 -23.11 -5.94 1.53
C TRP A 38 -22.47 -7.19 2.14
N ARG A 39 -22.88 -8.39 1.70
CA ARG A 39 -22.25 -9.65 2.08
C ARG A 39 -20.77 -9.76 1.66
N ASP A 40 -20.37 -9.01 0.64
CA ASP A 40 -18.99 -9.02 0.13
C ASP A 40 -18.11 -8.00 0.89
N VAL A 41 -18.67 -7.24 1.85
CA VAL A 41 -17.91 -6.26 2.62
C VAL A 41 -16.72 -6.85 3.37
N PRO A 42 -16.86 -7.96 4.14
CA PRO A 42 -15.81 -8.43 5.04
C PRO A 42 -14.49 -8.77 4.34
N PHE A 43 -14.53 -9.40 3.15
CA PHE A 43 -13.32 -9.79 2.43
C PHE A 43 -13.06 -8.98 1.17
N PHE A 44 -14.07 -8.59 0.40
CA PHE A 44 -13.83 -7.91 -0.87
C PHE A 44 -13.67 -6.40 -0.69
N ILE A 45 -14.58 -5.74 0.03
CA ILE A 45 -14.55 -4.28 0.19
C ILE A 45 -13.53 -3.82 1.23
N LEU A 46 -13.45 -4.51 2.37
CA LEU A 46 -12.44 -4.21 3.39
C LEU A 46 -11.03 -4.40 2.84
N ASN A 47 -10.78 -5.43 2.03
CA ASN A 47 -9.46 -5.65 1.42
C ASN A 47 -9.02 -4.47 0.53
N LYS A 48 -9.95 -3.84 -0.20
CA LYS A 48 -9.66 -2.63 -0.99
C LYS A 48 -9.31 -1.44 -0.11
N GLY A 49 -10.06 -1.21 0.97
CA GLY A 49 -9.78 -0.12 1.91
C GLY A 49 -8.47 -0.31 2.67
N ILE A 50 -8.22 -1.52 3.16
CA ILE A 50 -6.99 -1.91 3.87
C ILE A 50 -5.77 -1.77 2.97
N SER A 51 -5.85 -2.18 1.70
CA SER A 51 -4.71 -2.06 0.78
C SER A 51 -4.35 -0.60 0.46
N LEU A 52 -5.36 0.28 0.29
CA LEU A 52 -5.13 1.72 0.13
C LEU A 52 -4.50 2.32 1.41
N ALA A 53 -5.03 2.00 2.58
CA ALA A 53 -4.48 2.47 3.85
C ALA A 53 -3.02 2.01 4.04
N ALA A 54 -2.73 0.74 3.76
CA ALA A 54 -1.40 0.17 3.82
C ALA A 54 -0.43 0.95 2.93
N LEU A 55 -0.82 1.19 1.67
CA LEU A 55 -0.01 1.93 0.71
C LEU A 55 0.29 3.35 1.20
N ILE A 56 -0.71 4.11 1.64
CA ILE A 56 -0.52 5.49 2.12
C ILE A 56 0.48 5.52 3.29
N LEU A 57 0.32 4.62 4.27
CA LEU A 57 1.21 4.55 5.42
C LEU A 57 2.65 4.16 5.04
N LEU A 58 2.82 3.24 4.09
CA LEU A 58 4.13 2.88 3.54
C LEU A 58 4.77 4.05 2.77
N ILE A 59 3.99 4.76 1.95
CA ILE A 59 4.48 5.94 1.23
C ILE A 59 4.91 7.03 2.20
N PHE A 60 4.17 7.27 3.29
CA PHE A 60 4.62 8.20 4.34
C PHE A 60 5.89 7.71 5.03
N ASN A 61 6.00 6.42 5.35
CA ASN A 61 7.23 5.85 5.92
C ASN A 61 8.45 6.10 5.01
N PHE A 62 8.31 5.80 3.71
CA PHE A 62 9.42 5.92 2.76
C PHE A 62 9.72 7.36 2.36
N SER A 63 8.71 8.21 2.21
CA SER A 63 8.85 9.50 1.52
C SER A 63 9.13 10.67 2.45
N LEU A 64 8.71 10.63 3.72
CA LEU A 64 8.89 11.77 4.65
C LEU A 64 10.36 12.16 4.88
N GLY A 65 11.29 11.18 4.86
CA GLY A 65 12.72 11.46 4.95
C GLY A 65 13.27 12.17 3.71
N PRO A 66 13.15 11.56 2.52
CA PRO A 66 13.49 12.18 1.25
C PRO A 66 12.84 13.55 1.02
N LEU A 67 11.57 13.72 1.43
CA LEU A 67 10.85 14.98 1.31
C LEU A 67 11.54 16.10 2.12
N LYS A 68 12.02 15.79 3.33
CA LYS A 68 12.85 16.72 4.13
C LYS A 68 14.17 17.07 3.42
N GLN A 69 14.81 16.09 2.78
CA GLN A 69 16.06 16.31 2.03
C GLN A 69 15.87 17.21 0.80
N LEU A 70 14.65 17.25 0.23
CA LEU A 70 14.26 18.19 -0.83
C LEU A 70 13.99 19.61 -0.33
N GLY A 71 14.21 19.90 0.96
CA GLY A 71 14.03 21.23 1.54
C GLY A 71 12.61 21.53 2.04
N ILE A 72 11.70 20.56 2.00
CA ILE A 72 10.35 20.74 2.55
C ILE A 72 10.43 20.71 4.08
N SER A 73 9.96 21.78 4.71
CA SER A 73 9.88 21.89 6.17
C SER A 73 8.84 20.92 6.71
N LEU A 74 9.29 19.94 7.50
CA LEU A 74 8.44 18.93 8.13
C LEU A 74 8.62 18.98 9.65
N PRO A 75 7.52 18.95 10.43
CA PRO A 75 7.60 18.83 11.88
C PRO A 75 8.37 17.57 12.31
N ASN A 76 9.24 17.69 13.31
CA ASN A 76 10.00 16.54 13.82
C ASN A 76 9.09 15.40 14.31
N GLN A 77 7.92 15.73 14.87
CA GLN A 77 6.92 14.75 15.28
C GLN A 77 6.45 13.85 14.13
N LEU A 78 6.34 14.39 12.91
CA LEU A 78 5.95 13.64 11.72
C LEU A 78 7.08 12.70 11.25
N LEU A 79 8.33 13.14 11.36
CA LEU A 79 9.50 12.31 11.07
C LEU A 79 9.67 11.18 12.08
N ASP A 80 9.36 11.44 13.35
CA ASP A 80 9.38 10.44 14.42
C ASP A 80 8.28 9.38 14.22
N ALA A 81 7.12 9.78 13.70
CA ALA A 81 6.01 8.88 13.44
C ALA A 81 6.32 7.81 12.37
N ARG A 82 7.26 8.08 11.44
CA ARG A 82 7.57 7.20 10.29
C ARG A 82 7.67 5.73 10.63
N LYS A 83 8.38 5.38 11.71
CA LYS A 83 8.57 3.97 12.10
C LYS A 83 7.23 3.30 12.40
N SER A 84 6.38 3.94 13.19
CA SER A 84 5.04 3.43 13.52
C SER A 84 4.16 3.31 12.28
N LEU A 85 4.21 4.31 11.38
CA LEU A 85 3.48 4.26 10.11
C LEU A 85 3.93 3.06 9.26
N GLY A 86 5.24 2.81 9.17
CA GLY A 86 5.79 1.69 8.42
C GLY A 86 5.43 0.32 9.00
N VAL A 87 5.46 0.18 10.33
CA VAL A 87 5.06 -1.07 11.01
C VAL A 87 3.58 -1.37 10.77
N VAL A 88 2.71 -0.38 10.97
CA VAL A 88 1.27 -0.59 10.75
C VAL A 88 0.95 -0.77 9.27
N GLY A 89 1.59 -0.01 8.38
CA GLY A 89 1.49 -0.19 6.93
C GLY A 89 1.85 -1.62 6.52
N PHE A 90 2.95 -2.17 7.05
CA PHE A 90 3.35 -3.56 6.81
C PHE A 90 2.31 -4.57 7.29
N VAL A 91 1.77 -4.41 8.51
CA VAL A 91 0.71 -5.28 9.05
C VAL A 91 -0.52 -5.25 8.14
N LEU A 92 -0.96 -4.07 7.70
CA LEU A 92 -2.09 -3.93 6.79
C LEU A 92 -1.81 -4.55 5.41
N THR A 93 -0.59 -4.44 4.89
CA THR A 93 -0.19 -5.15 3.66
C THR A 93 -0.25 -6.67 3.83
N PHE A 94 0.18 -7.19 4.98
CA PHE A 94 0.06 -8.62 5.27
C PHE A 94 -1.40 -9.06 5.38
N THR A 95 -2.25 -8.28 6.04
CA THR A 95 -3.70 -8.51 6.06
C THR A 95 -4.29 -8.51 4.66
N HIS A 96 -3.94 -7.52 3.82
CA HIS A 96 -4.34 -7.46 2.42
C HIS A 96 -3.92 -8.71 1.63
N LEU A 97 -2.69 -9.21 1.85
CA LEU A 97 -2.21 -10.43 1.21
C LEU A 97 -3.09 -11.64 1.59
N ILE A 98 -3.32 -11.86 2.88
CA ILE A 98 -4.15 -12.99 3.37
C ILE A 98 -5.56 -12.90 2.81
N MET A 99 -6.19 -11.72 2.89
CA MET A 99 -7.53 -11.51 2.37
C MET A 99 -7.59 -11.78 0.87
N SER A 100 -6.61 -11.27 0.11
CA SER A 100 -6.57 -11.45 -1.34
C SER A 100 -6.41 -12.91 -1.73
N VAL A 101 -5.57 -13.68 -1.03
CA VAL A 101 -5.43 -15.14 -1.25
C VAL A 101 -6.74 -15.86 -0.97
N ALA A 102 -7.45 -15.51 0.11
CA ALA A 102 -8.71 -16.14 0.49
C ALA A 102 -9.84 -15.95 -0.54
N ILE A 103 -9.81 -14.87 -1.33
CA ILE A 103 -10.82 -14.58 -2.37
C ILE A 103 -10.26 -14.62 -3.79
N LEU A 104 -9.07 -15.19 -4.00
CA LEU A 104 -8.45 -15.28 -5.33
C LEU A 104 -9.13 -16.36 -6.18
N ASN A 105 -10.22 -15.97 -6.85
CA ASN A 105 -10.94 -16.83 -7.79
C ASN A 105 -11.64 -16.00 -8.89
N PRO A 106 -12.10 -16.65 -9.98
CA PRO A 106 -12.73 -15.97 -11.12
C PRO A 106 -13.98 -15.15 -10.76
N SER A 107 -14.72 -15.50 -9.71
CA SER A 107 -15.92 -14.78 -9.31
C SER A 107 -15.62 -13.38 -8.75
N TYR A 108 -14.49 -13.21 -8.05
CA TYR A 108 -14.07 -11.91 -7.52
C TYR A 108 -13.12 -11.14 -8.45
N TYR A 109 -12.31 -11.87 -9.23
CA TYR A 109 -11.26 -11.29 -10.07
C TYR A 109 -11.31 -11.82 -11.51
N PRO A 110 -12.43 -11.67 -12.23
CA PRO A 110 -12.59 -12.28 -13.55
C PRO A 110 -11.52 -11.86 -14.55
N SER A 111 -11.00 -10.63 -14.44
CA SER A 111 -9.93 -10.12 -15.30
C SER A 111 -8.58 -10.84 -15.15
N PHE A 112 -8.39 -11.66 -14.10
CA PHE A 112 -7.15 -12.40 -13.85
C PHE A 112 -7.14 -13.80 -14.43
N PHE A 113 -8.29 -14.30 -14.86
CA PHE A 113 -8.45 -15.68 -15.28
C PHE A 113 -8.91 -15.75 -16.74
N TYR A 114 -8.59 -16.87 -17.39
CA TYR A 114 -9.31 -17.34 -18.58
C TYR A 114 -10.62 -18.02 -18.14
N ASP A 115 -11.48 -18.31 -19.11
CA ASP A 115 -12.77 -18.97 -18.84
C ASP A 115 -12.61 -20.36 -18.22
N GLU A 116 -11.47 -21.03 -18.45
CA GLU A 116 -11.13 -22.32 -17.84
C GLU A 116 -10.66 -22.21 -16.37
N GLY A 117 -10.60 -20.99 -15.81
CA GLY A 117 -10.15 -20.75 -14.43
C GLY A 117 -8.64 -20.71 -14.23
N LEU A 118 -7.85 -20.81 -15.30
CA LEU A 118 -6.40 -20.63 -15.28
C LEU A 118 -6.03 -19.14 -15.24
N LEU A 119 -4.93 -18.78 -14.56
CA LEU A 119 -4.41 -17.41 -14.57
C LEU A 119 -3.99 -17.00 -15.98
N ASN A 120 -4.47 -15.85 -16.43
CA ASN A 120 -3.97 -15.22 -17.64
C ASN A 120 -2.66 -14.45 -17.35
N ALA A 121 -1.95 -14.02 -18.39
CA ALA A 121 -0.66 -13.32 -18.24
C ALA A 121 -0.78 -12.05 -17.38
N ARG A 122 -1.90 -11.32 -17.48
CA ARG A 122 -2.16 -10.10 -16.70
C ARG A 122 -2.32 -10.42 -15.21
N GLY A 123 -3.12 -11.42 -14.87
CA GLY A 123 -3.27 -11.91 -13.50
C GLY A 123 -1.96 -12.42 -12.93
N GLY A 124 -1.24 -13.26 -13.69
CA GLY A 124 0.07 -13.81 -13.31
C GLY A 124 1.11 -12.72 -13.02
N LEU A 125 1.27 -11.74 -13.91
CA LEU A 125 2.20 -10.63 -13.72
C LEU A 125 1.83 -9.74 -12.53
N SER A 126 0.54 -9.44 -12.34
CA SER A 126 0.08 -8.66 -11.19
C SER A 126 0.37 -9.37 -9.86
N LEU A 127 0.07 -10.68 -9.77
CA LEU A 127 0.31 -11.48 -8.58
C LEU A 127 1.81 -11.62 -8.30
N LEU A 128 2.63 -11.92 -9.31
CA LEU A 128 4.07 -12.02 -9.18
C LEU A 128 4.68 -10.70 -8.68
N ALA A 129 4.27 -9.57 -9.23
CA ALA A 129 4.70 -8.25 -8.76
C ALA A 129 4.30 -8.00 -7.29
N GLY A 130 3.07 -8.39 -6.91
CA GLY A 130 2.61 -8.30 -5.52
C GLY A 130 3.46 -9.15 -4.56
N VAL A 131 3.76 -10.39 -4.94
CA VAL A 131 4.61 -11.30 -4.15
C VAL A 131 6.03 -10.74 -4.01
N LEU A 132 6.66 -10.33 -5.12
CA LEU A 132 8.02 -9.76 -5.09
C LEU A 132 8.07 -8.50 -4.22
N SER A 133 7.10 -7.60 -4.38
CA SER A 133 6.99 -6.41 -3.52
C SER A 133 6.88 -6.79 -2.04
N PHE A 134 6.04 -7.77 -1.71
CA PHE A 134 5.84 -8.19 -0.32
C PHE A 134 7.12 -8.81 0.26
N VAL A 135 7.84 -9.63 -0.52
CA VAL A 135 9.13 -10.21 -0.11
C VAL A 135 10.15 -9.12 0.19
N PHE A 136 10.35 -8.16 -0.72
CA PHE A 136 11.28 -7.04 -0.46
C PHE A 136 10.85 -6.19 0.73
N LEU A 137 9.55 -5.97 0.92
CA LEU A 137 9.01 -5.25 2.06
C LEU A 137 9.22 -6.01 3.38
N LEU A 138 9.07 -7.33 3.39
CA LEU A 138 9.34 -8.18 4.55
C LEU A 138 10.83 -8.13 4.93
N ILE A 139 11.71 -8.24 3.94
CA ILE A 139 13.16 -8.12 4.14
C ILE A 139 13.49 -6.73 4.71
N TYR A 140 12.89 -5.66 4.16
CA TYR A 140 13.01 -4.30 4.70
C TYR A 140 12.49 -4.20 6.15
N TYR A 141 11.35 -4.81 6.46
CA TYR A 141 10.79 -4.79 7.82
C TYR A 141 11.72 -5.48 8.84
N ILE A 142 12.27 -6.64 8.50
CA ILE A 142 13.19 -7.39 9.35
C ILE A 142 14.44 -6.57 9.68
N SER A 143 14.88 -5.71 8.76
CA SER A 143 16.03 -4.81 8.97
C SER A 143 15.85 -3.83 10.13
N PHE A 144 14.63 -3.59 10.61
CA PHE A 144 14.39 -2.73 11.77
C PHE A 144 14.72 -3.38 13.12
N LYS A 145 14.99 -4.70 13.15
CA LYS A 145 15.37 -5.41 14.38
C LYS A 145 16.83 -5.07 14.75
N PRO A 146 17.08 -4.49 15.96
CA PRO A 146 18.41 -4.01 16.36
C PRO A 146 19.50 -5.10 16.33
N ASP A 147 19.14 -6.32 16.71
CA ASP A 147 20.09 -7.44 16.88
C ASP A 147 20.64 -7.92 15.55
N LEU A 148 19.82 -7.88 14.49
CA LEU A 148 20.24 -8.26 13.15
C LEU A 148 21.17 -7.20 12.54
N LYS A 149 20.87 -5.91 12.73
CA LYS A 149 21.63 -4.78 12.12
C LYS A 149 23.13 -4.83 12.36
N LYS A 150 23.58 -5.39 13.48
CA LYS A 150 25.00 -5.46 13.85
C LYS A 150 25.73 -6.65 13.22
N GLN A 151 25.01 -7.69 12.79
CA GLN A 151 25.64 -8.97 12.44
C GLN A 151 25.88 -9.18 10.94
N TYR A 152 25.16 -8.49 10.04
CA TYR A 152 25.24 -8.81 8.61
C TYR A 152 25.37 -7.58 7.70
N LYS A 153 26.44 -7.52 6.90
CA LYS A 153 26.65 -6.52 5.83
C LYS A 153 25.45 -6.45 4.85
N ILE A 154 24.74 -7.55 4.69
CA ILE A 154 23.54 -7.66 3.84
C ILE A 154 22.44 -6.68 4.25
N ILE A 155 22.36 -6.26 5.52
CA ILE A 155 21.32 -5.36 6.01
C ILE A 155 21.50 -3.93 5.47
N ARG A 156 22.74 -3.52 5.20
CA ARG A 156 23.03 -2.24 4.55
C ARG A 156 22.55 -2.24 3.08
N ILE A 157 22.66 -3.38 2.41
CA ILE A 157 22.13 -3.58 1.05
C ILE A 157 20.59 -3.62 1.08
N ILE A 158 20.01 -4.32 2.05
CA ILE A 158 18.54 -4.44 2.21
C ILE A 158 17.85 -3.11 2.51
N THR A 159 18.53 -2.21 3.23
CA THR A 159 17.99 -0.88 3.57
C THR A 159 18.39 0.20 2.56
N SER A 160 19.01 -0.19 1.46
CA SER A 160 19.49 0.73 0.46
C SER A 160 18.34 1.42 -0.28
N ARG A 161 18.69 2.51 -0.95
CA ARG A 161 17.77 3.26 -1.83
C ARG A 161 17.18 2.33 -2.89
N GLU A 162 18.00 1.47 -3.46
CA GLU A 162 17.65 0.56 -4.55
C GLU A 162 16.54 -0.40 -4.13
N VAL A 163 16.62 -0.98 -2.93
CA VAL A 163 15.58 -1.91 -2.44
C VAL A 163 14.24 -1.21 -2.26
N ILE A 164 14.22 0.00 -1.71
CA ILE A 164 12.97 0.77 -1.56
C ILE A 164 12.39 1.14 -2.92
N LEU A 165 13.23 1.52 -3.89
CA LEU A 165 12.78 1.78 -5.26
C LEU A 165 12.26 0.51 -5.93
N CYS A 166 12.87 -0.65 -5.70
CA CYS A 166 12.37 -1.95 -6.16
C CYS A 166 10.99 -2.28 -5.55
N VAL A 167 10.80 -2.08 -4.24
CA VAL A 167 9.49 -2.24 -3.59
C VAL A 167 8.45 -1.36 -4.29
N LEU A 168 8.73 -0.06 -4.42
CA LEU A 168 7.80 0.89 -5.06
C LEU A 168 7.50 0.52 -6.52
N PHE A 169 8.51 0.08 -7.27
CA PHE A 169 8.34 -0.40 -8.63
C PHE A 169 7.41 -1.62 -8.71
N PHE A 170 7.61 -2.62 -7.86
CA PHE A 170 6.77 -3.83 -7.86
C PHE A 170 5.34 -3.55 -7.35
N ILE A 171 5.14 -2.63 -6.40
CA ILE A 171 3.79 -2.14 -6.06
C ILE A 171 3.14 -1.51 -7.30
N GLY A 172 3.90 -0.72 -8.06
CA GLY A 172 3.41 -0.06 -9.28
C GLY A 172 3.01 -1.05 -10.36
N ALA A 173 3.88 -2.03 -10.63
CA ALA A 173 3.58 -3.12 -11.55
C ALA A 173 2.34 -3.90 -11.11
N HIS A 174 2.22 -4.22 -9.82
CA HIS A 174 1.05 -4.89 -9.25
C HIS A 174 -0.25 -4.11 -9.54
N LEU A 175 -0.28 -2.81 -9.23
CA LEU A 175 -1.44 -1.92 -9.46
C LEU A 175 -1.75 -1.72 -10.95
N PHE A 176 -0.71 -1.54 -11.76
CA PHE A 176 -0.84 -1.32 -13.20
C PHE A 176 -1.51 -2.52 -13.86
N PHE A 177 -0.93 -3.72 -13.74
CA PHE A 177 -1.51 -4.93 -14.32
C PHE A 177 -2.86 -5.28 -13.68
N PHE A 178 -3.11 -4.88 -12.44
CA PHE A 178 -4.42 -5.08 -11.82
C PHE A 178 -5.51 -4.25 -12.52
N SER A 179 -5.31 -2.96 -12.79
CA SER A 179 -6.44 -2.05 -13.04
C SER A 179 -6.32 -1.04 -14.18
N TYR A 180 -5.20 -0.97 -14.92
CA TYR A 180 -4.98 0.12 -15.89
C TYR A 180 -6.13 0.39 -16.89
N PRO A 181 -6.86 -0.61 -17.44
CA PRO A 181 -7.94 -0.33 -18.40
C PRO A 181 -9.12 0.43 -17.77
N GLY A 182 -9.34 0.25 -16.46
CA GLY A 182 -10.40 0.92 -15.70
C GLY A 182 -10.09 2.38 -15.37
N TRP A 183 -8.83 2.80 -15.49
CA TRP A 183 -8.41 4.16 -15.13
C TRP A 183 -8.82 5.18 -16.18
N ILE A 184 -8.78 4.82 -17.45
CA ILE A 184 -9.09 5.72 -18.57
C ILE A 184 -10.56 5.69 -19.00
N THR A 185 -11.34 4.71 -18.51
CA THR A 185 -12.77 4.56 -18.84
C THR A 185 -13.64 5.32 -17.84
N VAL A 186 -13.50 6.65 -17.84
CA VAL A 186 -14.12 7.56 -16.85
C VAL A 186 -15.64 7.40 -16.75
N TYR A 187 -16.33 7.19 -17.88
CA TYR A 187 -17.79 6.98 -17.89
C TYR A 187 -18.25 5.70 -17.14
N LYS A 188 -17.34 4.76 -16.84
CA LYS A 188 -17.60 3.56 -16.03
C LYS A 188 -17.31 3.76 -14.54
N TRP A 189 -16.90 4.95 -14.13
CA TRP A 189 -16.64 5.24 -12.72
C TRP A 189 -17.95 5.32 -11.94
N GLN A 190 -18.05 4.52 -10.88
CA GLN A 190 -19.24 4.45 -10.02
C GLN A 190 -19.51 5.82 -9.40
N GLY A 191 -20.60 6.47 -9.81
CA GLY A 191 -20.96 7.84 -9.41
C GLY A 191 -19.90 8.89 -9.72
N GLY A 192 -19.09 8.68 -10.77
CA GLY A 192 -17.97 9.56 -11.11
C GLY A 192 -16.77 9.48 -10.15
N LEU A 193 -16.79 8.56 -9.17
CA LEU A 193 -15.67 8.40 -8.23
C LEU A 193 -14.52 7.58 -8.84
N PRO A 194 -13.27 8.07 -8.78
CA PRO A 194 -12.13 7.38 -9.36
C PRO A 194 -11.93 5.97 -8.76
N PRO A 195 -11.47 4.98 -9.56
CA PRO A 195 -11.12 3.68 -9.03
C PRO A 195 -10.09 3.80 -7.90
N ILE A 196 -10.27 3.02 -6.84
CA ILE A 196 -9.34 3.04 -5.69
C ILE A 196 -7.90 2.73 -6.13
N SER A 197 -7.73 1.86 -7.13
CA SER A 197 -6.43 1.54 -7.71
C SER A 197 -5.77 2.70 -8.45
N LEU A 198 -6.56 3.62 -9.03
CA LEU A 198 -6.03 4.84 -9.64
C LEU A 198 -5.53 5.80 -8.57
N ILE A 199 -6.31 6.00 -7.49
CA ILE A 199 -5.89 6.80 -6.33
C ILE A 199 -4.59 6.24 -5.76
N SER A 200 -4.54 4.93 -5.53
CA SER A 200 -3.34 4.22 -5.09
C SER A 200 -2.15 4.45 -6.02
N PHE A 201 -2.37 4.34 -7.35
CA PHE A 201 -1.30 4.52 -8.32
C PHE A 201 -0.74 5.95 -8.33
N ILE A 202 -1.60 6.97 -8.22
CA ILE A 202 -1.15 8.37 -8.12
C ILE A 202 -0.31 8.57 -6.86
N ILE A 203 -0.79 8.11 -5.70
CA ILE A 203 -0.06 8.21 -4.42
C ILE A 203 1.29 7.50 -4.50
N LEU A 204 1.32 6.31 -5.12
CA LEU A 204 2.54 5.56 -5.36
C LEU A 204 3.53 6.35 -6.23
N ILE A 205 3.08 6.88 -7.38
CA ILE A 205 3.95 7.62 -8.30
C ILE A 205 4.51 8.87 -7.61
N THR A 206 3.70 9.59 -6.84
CA THR A 206 4.17 10.71 -6.03
C THR A 206 5.26 10.26 -5.05
N GLY A 207 5.04 9.16 -4.32
CA GLY A 207 6.04 8.59 -3.41
C GLY A 207 7.31 8.13 -4.12
N LEU A 208 7.18 7.51 -5.30
CA LEU A 208 8.29 7.07 -6.14
C LEU A 208 9.15 8.26 -6.59
N VAL A 209 8.53 9.32 -7.11
CA VAL A 209 9.24 10.54 -7.53
C VAL A 209 9.97 11.19 -6.35
N ILE A 210 9.31 11.32 -5.19
CA ILE A 210 9.93 11.86 -3.98
C ILE A 210 11.16 11.02 -3.58
N ASN A 211 11.06 9.69 -3.61
CA ASN A 211 12.17 8.81 -3.26
C ASN A 211 13.28 8.80 -4.33
N LEU A 212 12.94 8.94 -5.61
CA LEU A 212 13.93 9.00 -6.69
C LEU A 212 14.79 10.26 -6.58
N ILE A 213 14.19 11.42 -6.34
CA ILE A 213 14.89 12.70 -6.34
C ILE A 213 15.49 12.99 -4.95
N GLY A 214 14.73 12.71 -3.90
CA GLY A 214 15.03 13.15 -2.55
C GLY A 214 15.85 12.16 -1.72
N ARG A 215 16.01 10.90 -2.12
CA ARG A 215 16.79 9.92 -1.36
C ARG A 215 18.23 9.91 -1.88
N ARG A 216 19.13 10.61 -1.17
CA ARG A 216 20.58 10.62 -1.44
C ARG A 216 21.32 9.76 -0.42
#